data_AF-A0A562HYH6-F1
#
_entry.id   AF-A0A562HYH6-F1
#
_cell.length_a   1.000
_cell.length_b   1.000
_cell.length_c   1.000
_cell.angle_alpha   90.00
_cell.angle_beta   90.00
_cell.angle_gamma   90.00
#
_symmetry.space_group_name_H-M   'P 1'
#
loop_
_entity.id
_entity.type
_entity.pdbx_description
1 polymer ?
#
loop_
_entity_poly.entity_id
_entity_poly.type
_entity_poly.pdbx_seq_one_letter_code
_entity_poly.pdbx_strand_id
1 'polypeptide(L)'
;MSDQESRRVVLTSLDASGHLLIHYSDGDIDDVGQVVWASTPSGSGDNGLDGVGIQSASINSEGRLVLTYTNGAVSYLGKVVGNPGTNGSNGRGISEVVLEESGHLTLSFTDGTTSDVGLVRGVGIASVSINASSHLIIMLTDNTTLDAGLLPSAGSLASLQAAVADLQARVAVLEAGSSASIPENALVDASGTVLVDASGNYLLGVAA
;
A
#
# COMPACT_ATOMS: atom_id res chain seq x y z
N MET A 1 97.39 7.76 27.30
CA MET A 1 96.39 7.32 26.32
C MET A 1 95.99 8.56 25.56
N SER A 2 96.49 8.69 24.34
CA SER A 2 96.21 9.79 23.42
C SER A 2 94.93 9.42 22.70
N ASP A 3 93.86 10.19 22.88
CA ASP A 3 92.61 10.00 22.15
C ASP A 3 92.91 10.10 20.65
N GLN A 4 92.85 8.97 19.96
CA GLN A 4 92.85 8.95 18.51
C GLN A 4 91.44 9.35 18.11
N GLU A 5 91.21 10.63 17.82
CA GLU A 5 89.98 11.10 17.19
C GLU A 5 89.72 10.21 15.95
N SER A 6 88.68 9.39 15.99
CA SER A 6 88.30 8.54 14.86
C SER A 6 88.10 9.42 13.64
N ARG A 7 88.91 9.19 12.58
CA ARG A 7 88.76 9.85 11.28
C ARG A 7 87.34 9.60 10.78
N ARG A 8 86.51 10.64 10.78
CA ARG A 8 85.12 10.59 10.30
C ARG A 8 84.93 11.53 9.13
N VAL A 9 84.02 11.18 8.24
CA VAL A 9 83.59 12.06 7.16
C VAL A 9 82.82 13.23 7.77
N VAL A 10 83.24 14.44 7.46
CA VAL A 10 82.56 15.68 7.89
C VAL A 10 81.77 16.27 6.73
N LEU A 11 82.28 16.18 5.51
CA LEU A 11 81.64 16.71 4.32
C LEU A 11 82.02 15.86 3.11
N THR A 12 81.06 15.62 2.22
CA THR A 12 81.32 15.17 0.86
C THR A 12 80.95 16.29 -0.10
N SER A 13 81.83 16.59 -1.05
CA SER A 13 81.61 17.64 -2.04
C SER A 13 81.94 17.15 -3.44
N LEU A 14 81.39 17.82 -4.45
CA LEU A 14 81.90 17.70 -5.83
C LEU A 14 82.67 18.96 -6.17
N ASP A 15 83.83 18.77 -6.79
CA ASP A 15 84.57 19.90 -7.35
C ASP A 15 84.03 20.31 -8.73
N ALA A 16 84.56 21.40 -9.26
CA ALA A 16 84.16 21.93 -10.57
C ALA A 16 84.48 20.98 -11.75
N SER A 17 85.33 19.98 -11.54
CA SER A 17 85.65 18.92 -12.51
C SER A 17 84.80 17.66 -12.34
N GLY A 18 83.90 17.65 -11.35
CA GLY A 18 82.98 16.54 -11.09
C GLY A 18 83.59 15.42 -10.24
N HIS A 19 84.75 15.63 -9.61
CA HIS A 19 85.33 14.65 -8.70
C HIS A 19 84.64 14.67 -7.34
N LEU A 20 84.36 13.49 -6.77
CA LEU A 20 83.84 13.35 -5.42
C LEU A 20 84.98 13.45 -4.42
N LEU A 21 84.94 14.50 -3.62
CA LEU A 21 85.89 14.74 -2.54
C LEU A 21 85.25 14.38 -1.21
N ILE A 22 85.96 13.62 -0.39
CA ILE A 22 85.58 13.30 0.99
C ILE A 22 86.49 14.09 1.94
N HIS A 23 85.92 15.02 2.70
CA HIS A 23 86.61 15.79 3.73
C HIS A 23 86.43 15.12 5.09
N TYR A 24 87.55 14.91 5.78
CA TYR A 24 87.57 14.24 7.07
C TYR A 24 87.78 15.22 8.24
N SER A 25 87.49 14.74 9.45
CA SER A 25 87.57 15.53 10.69
C SER A 25 88.98 15.96 11.07
N ASP A 26 90.01 15.32 10.53
CA ASP A 26 91.42 15.67 10.68
C ASP A 26 91.91 16.70 9.64
N GLY A 27 91.05 17.10 8.70
CA GLY A 27 91.35 18.06 7.64
C GLY A 27 91.86 17.42 6.35
N ASP A 28 92.10 16.12 6.32
CA ASP A 28 92.47 15.41 5.09
C ASP A 28 91.30 15.37 4.11
N ILE A 29 91.63 15.34 2.82
CA ILE A 29 90.66 15.26 1.72
C ILE A 29 91.11 14.13 0.79
N ASP A 30 90.24 13.13 0.62
CA ASP A 30 90.44 12.10 -0.39
C ASP A 30 89.63 12.47 -1.65
N ASP A 31 90.30 12.48 -2.80
CA ASP A 31 89.64 12.47 -4.10
C ASP A 31 89.33 11.01 -4.47
N VAL A 32 88.04 10.67 -4.46
CA VAL A 32 87.54 9.32 -4.75
C VAL A 32 87.33 9.10 -6.25
N GLY A 33 87.55 10.15 -7.04
CA GLY A 33 87.47 10.12 -8.50
C GLY A 33 86.21 10.78 -9.05
N GLN A 34 86.16 10.80 -10.38
CA GLN A 34 85.12 11.49 -11.12
C GLN A 34 83.75 10.81 -10.95
N VAL A 35 82.75 11.57 -10.52
CA VAL A 35 81.37 11.12 -10.49
C VAL A 35 80.83 11.19 -11.90
N VAL A 36 80.69 10.04 -12.54
CA VAL A 36 80.00 9.94 -13.83
C VAL A 36 78.49 10.04 -13.57
N TRP A 37 77.98 11.26 -13.64
CA TRP A 37 76.56 11.48 -13.87
C TRP A 37 76.29 11.05 -15.31
N ALA A 38 75.26 10.24 -15.55
CA ALA A 38 74.87 9.80 -16.89
C ALA A 38 74.29 10.96 -17.72
N SER A 39 75.10 11.99 -17.98
CA SER A 39 74.71 13.22 -18.65
C SER A 39 75.89 13.89 -19.38
N THR A 40 76.80 13.09 -19.95
CA THR A 40 77.72 13.56 -21.01
C THR A 40 77.52 12.72 -22.29
N PRO A 41 77.29 13.34 -23.46
CA PRO A 41 77.16 12.64 -24.74
C PRO A 41 78.53 12.20 -25.24
N SER A 42 79.09 11.18 -24.60
CA SER A 42 80.24 10.40 -25.09
C SER A 42 79.89 8.93 -24.90
N GLY A 43 79.03 8.43 -25.80
CA GLY A 43 78.36 7.14 -25.67
C GLY A 43 77.17 7.26 -24.74
N SER A 44 75.98 7.50 -25.32
CA SER A 44 74.71 7.46 -24.61
C SER A 44 74.65 6.18 -23.77
N GLY A 45 74.69 6.30 -22.44
CA GLY A 45 74.06 5.27 -21.63
C GLY A 45 72.61 5.23 -22.08
N ASP A 46 72.14 4.08 -22.55
CA ASP A 46 70.76 3.97 -23.01
C ASP A 46 69.86 4.45 -21.87
N ASN A 47 69.04 5.47 -22.13
CA ASN A 47 67.96 5.82 -21.22
C ASN A 47 67.19 4.52 -20.94
N GLY A 48 66.90 4.24 -19.67
CA GLY A 48 66.03 3.12 -19.33
C GLY A 48 64.74 3.23 -20.17
N LEU A 49 64.26 2.10 -20.69
CA LEU A 49 63.04 2.08 -21.50
C LEU A 49 61.88 2.71 -20.72
N ASP A 50 61.04 3.47 -21.43
CA ASP A 50 59.81 4.01 -20.87
C ASP A 50 58.96 2.88 -20.25
N GLY A 51 58.39 3.15 -19.07
CA GLY A 51 57.51 2.20 -18.40
C GLY A 51 56.24 1.92 -19.22
N VAL A 52 55.80 0.66 -19.21
CA VAL A 52 54.53 0.26 -19.82
C VAL A 52 53.41 0.33 -18.78
N GLY A 53 52.45 1.24 -18.98
CA GLY A 53 51.30 1.44 -18.10
C GLY A 53 50.07 0.63 -18.54
N ILE A 54 49.02 0.63 -17.71
CA ILE A 54 47.71 0.07 -18.08
C ILE A 54 46.89 1.16 -18.76
N GLN A 55 46.47 0.91 -20.00
CA GLN A 55 45.60 1.79 -20.78
C GLN A 55 44.12 1.57 -20.45
N SER A 56 43.68 0.32 -20.26
CA SER A 56 42.31 -0.01 -19.85
C SER A 56 42.21 -1.40 -19.19
N ALA A 57 41.13 -1.60 -18.44
CA ALA A 57 40.77 -2.88 -17.83
C ALA A 57 39.28 -3.15 -18.06
N SER A 58 38.93 -4.38 -18.47
CA SER A 58 37.54 -4.79 -18.69
C SER A 58 37.32 -6.27 -18.37
N ILE A 59 36.07 -6.70 -18.26
CA ILE A 59 35.71 -8.12 -18.14
C ILE A 59 35.07 -8.54 -19.46
N ASN A 60 35.60 -9.58 -20.09
CA ASN A 60 35.06 -10.09 -21.36
C ASN A 60 33.84 -11.00 -21.16
N SER A 61 33.23 -11.45 -22.25
CA SER A 61 32.06 -12.35 -22.24
C SER A 61 32.33 -13.72 -21.60
N GLU A 62 33.60 -14.14 -21.48
CA GLU A 62 34.02 -15.35 -20.78
C GLU A 62 34.23 -15.14 -19.27
N GLY A 63 34.03 -13.90 -18.80
CA GLY A 63 34.22 -13.49 -17.42
C GLY A 63 35.68 -13.24 -17.03
N ARG A 64 36.62 -13.16 -17.98
CA ARG A 64 38.05 -12.92 -17.70
C ARG A 64 38.37 -11.44 -17.62
N LEU A 65 39.25 -11.06 -16.69
CA LEU A 65 39.83 -9.72 -16.64
C LEU A 65 40.81 -9.54 -17.81
N VAL A 66 40.58 -8.52 -18.63
CA VAL A 66 41.40 -8.16 -19.78
C VAL A 66 42.05 -6.81 -19.49
N LEU A 67 43.38 -6.75 -19.59
CA LEU A 67 44.16 -5.52 -19.50
C LEU A 67 44.72 -5.17 -20.87
N THR A 68 44.52 -3.93 -21.30
CA THR A 68 45.23 -3.35 -22.45
C THR A 68 46.29 -2.41 -21.92
N TYR A 69 47.53 -2.56 -22.37
CA TYR A 69 48.66 -1.73 -21.95
C TYR A 69 48.85 -0.51 -22.87
N THR A 70 49.58 0.50 -22.42
CA THR A 70 49.86 1.72 -23.20
C THR A 70 50.67 1.45 -24.47
N ASN A 71 51.37 0.32 -24.54
CA ASN A 71 52.09 -0.13 -25.74
C ASN A 71 51.23 -0.99 -26.69
N GLY A 72 49.92 -1.13 -26.43
CA GLY A 72 48.99 -1.92 -27.24
C GLY A 72 48.99 -3.41 -26.96
N ALA A 73 49.85 -3.93 -26.07
CA ALA A 73 49.79 -5.31 -25.63
C ALA A 73 48.47 -5.57 -24.87
N VAL A 74 47.95 -6.81 -24.97
CA VAL A 74 46.73 -7.24 -24.27
C VAL A 74 47.04 -8.48 -23.44
N SER A 75 46.61 -8.48 -22.18
CA SER A 75 46.70 -9.64 -21.28
C SER A 75 45.34 -10.10 -20.82
N TYR A 76 45.09 -11.41 -20.95
CA TYR A 76 43.88 -12.07 -20.47
C TYR A 76 44.20 -12.78 -19.15
N LEU A 77 43.79 -12.19 -18.05
CA LEU A 77 44.01 -12.73 -16.71
C LEU A 77 42.93 -13.76 -16.35
N GLY A 78 42.83 -14.07 -15.06
CA GLY A 78 41.86 -15.02 -14.51
C GLY A 78 40.42 -14.55 -14.67
N LYS A 79 39.48 -15.48 -14.45
CA LYS A 79 38.06 -15.15 -14.35
C LYS A 79 37.79 -14.31 -13.11
N VAL A 80 37.03 -13.23 -13.28
CA VAL A 80 36.47 -12.46 -12.19
C VAL A 80 35.26 -13.22 -11.68
N VAL A 81 35.38 -13.80 -10.49
CA VAL A 81 34.30 -14.51 -9.81
C VAL A 81 33.87 -13.71 -8.59
N GLY A 82 32.58 -13.41 -8.51
CA GLY A 82 31.95 -12.86 -7.31
C GLY A 82 30.97 -13.87 -6.75
N ASN A 83 30.84 -13.90 -5.42
CA ASN A 83 29.79 -14.69 -4.80
C ASN A 83 28.42 -14.10 -5.19
N PRO A 84 27.41 -14.93 -5.50
CA PRO A 84 26.04 -14.44 -5.62
C PRO A 84 25.65 -13.64 -4.37
N GLY A 85 24.90 -12.55 -4.57
CA GLY A 85 24.27 -11.86 -3.45
C GLY A 85 23.34 -12.81 -2.68
N THR A 86 23.15 -12.56 -1.39
CA THR A 86 22.15 -13.29 -0.61
C THR A 86 20.76 -12.85 -1.03
N ASN A 87 19.81 -13.78 -1.06
CA ASN A 87 18.40 -13.42 -1.20
C ASN A 87 17.97 -12.49 -0.05
N GLY A 88 17.03 -11.59 -0.34
CA GLY A 88 16.39 -10.78 0.70
C GLY A 88 15.57 -11.65 1.66
N SER A 89 15.28 -11.14 2.85
CA SER A 89 14.40 -11.80 3.80
C SER A 89 12.97 -11.90 3.26
N ASN A 90 12.24 -12.94 3.67
CA ASN A 90 10.81 -13.06 3.38
C ASN A 90 10.04 -11.88 4.00
N GLY A 91 8.98 -11.44 3.32
CA GLY A 91 8.08 -10.40 3.84
C GLY A 91 7.29 -10.86 5.07
N ARG A 92 6.88 -9.90 5.90
CA ARG A 92 5.97 -10.12 7.04
C ARG A 92 4.53 -9.86 6.59
N GLY A 93 3.66 -10.85 6.74
CA GLY A 93 2.22 -10.72 6.47
C GLY A 93 1.42 -10.46 7.74
N ILE A 94 0.16 -10.05 7.59
CA ILE A 94 -0.82 -9.98 8.69
C ILE A 94 -1.58 -11.31 8.72
N SER A 95 -1.59 -11.97 9.86
CA SER A 95 -2.35 -13.20 10.09
C SER A 95 -3.74 -12.94 10.66
N GLU A 96 -3.91 -11.87 11.44
CA GLU A 96 -5.19 -11.55 12.08
C GLU A 96 -5.32 -10.04 12.35
N VAL A 97 -6.56 -9.56 12.39
CA VAL A 97 -6.94 -8.19 12.72
C VAL A 97 -8.08 -8.24 13.73
N VAL A 98 -7.87 -7.69 14.92
CA VAL A 98 -8.84 -7.70 16.02
C VAL A 98 -9.13 -6.28 16.47
N LEU A 99 -10.42 -5.91 16.53
CA LEU A 99 -10.86 -4.72 17.26
C LEU A 99 -11.27 -5.15 18.67
N GLU A 100 -10.50 -4.74 19.66
CA GLU A 100 -10.71 -5.07 21.07
C GLU A 100 -11.91 -4.32 21.65
N GLU A 101 -12.49 -4.82 22.75
CA GLU A 101 -13.55 -4.12 23.50
C GLU A 101 -13.10 -2.76 24.04
N SER A 102 -11.79 -2.57 24.24
CA SER A 102 -11.18 -1.29 24.59
C SER A 102 -11.23 -0.26 23.45
N GLY A 103 -11.59 -0.67 22.24
CA GLY A 103 -11.58 0.14 21.02
C GLY A 103 -10.23 0.20 20.31
N HIS A 104 -9.21 -0.49 20.81
CA HIS A 104 -7.91 -0.61 20.15
C HIS A 104 -7.95 -1.64 19.01
N LEU A 105 -7.32 -1.32 17.89
CA LEU A 105 -7.11 -2.25 16.79
C LEU A 105 -5.75 -2.93 16.95
N THR A 106 -5.74 -4.24 17.08
CA THR A 106 -4.54 -5.05 17.19
C THR A 106 -4.35 -5.91 15.94
N LEU A 107 -3.13 -5.96 15.43
CA LEU A 107 -2.72 -6.81 14.31
C LEU A 107 -1.84 -7.94 14.82
N SER A 108 -2.10 -9.17 14.38
CA SER A 108 -1.17 -10.29 14.54
C SER A 108 -0.48 -10.53 13.21
N PHE A 109 0.82 -10.77 13.24
CA PHE A 109 1.64 -11.00 12.05
C PHE A 109 1.97 -12.48 11.88
N THR A 110 2.32 -12.88 10.65
CA THR A 110 2.68 -14.25 10.30
C THR A 110 3.93 -14.78 11.03
N ASP A 111 4.69 -13.91 11.69
CA ASP A 111 5.84 -14.30 12.51
C ASP A 111 5.52 -14.40 14.02
N GLY A 112 4.24 -14.34 14.38
CA GLY A 112 3.76 -14.46 15.77
C GLY A 112 3.88 -13.17 16.59
N THR A 113 4.38 -12.07 16.00
CA THR A 113 4.38 -10.77 16.67
C THR A 113 3.00 -10.11 16.58
N THR A 114 2.68 -9.24 17.54
CA THR A 114 1.46 -8.43 17.52
C THR A 114 1.79 -6.94 17.61
N SER A 115 0.91 -6.11 17.07
CA SER A 115 1.01 -4.64 17.16
C SER A 115 -0.36 -4.03 17.39
N ASP A 116 -0.48 -3.25 18.46
CA ASP A 116 -1.59 -2.33 18.65
C ASP A 116 -1.37 -1.11 17.75
N VAL A 117 -2.28 -0.88 16.81
CA VAL A 117 -2.23 0.28 15.89
C VAL A 117 -3.02 1.48 16.42
N GLY A 118 -3.57 1.37 17.63
CA GLY A 118 -4.21 2.43 18.38
C GLY A 118 -5.74 2.36 18.39
N LEU A 119 -6.34 3.39 19.01
CA LEU A 119 -7.78 3.53 19.14
C LEU A 119 -8.45 3.78 17.79
N VAL A 120 -9.45 2.96 17.48
CA VAL A 120 -10.38 3.21 16.37
C VAL A 120 -11.40 4.23 16.83
N ARG A 121 -11.28 5.45 16.32
CA ARG A 121 -12.25 6.51 16.55
C ARG A 121 -13.37 6.43 15.53
N GLY A 122 -14.58 6.14 15.99
CA GLY A 122 -15.79 6.13 15.17
C GLY A 122 -17.03 6.24 16.04
N VAL A 123 -18.07 6.88 15.51
CA VAL A 123 -19.39 6.91 16.13
C VAL A 123 -20.24 5.87 15.42
N GLY A 124 -20.56 4.78 16.12
CA GLY A 124 -21.39 3.69 15.63
C GLY A 124 -22.87 3.93 15.89
N ILE A 125 -23.70 2.95 15.51
CA ILE A 125 -25.13 2.93 15.82
C ILE A 125 -25.33 2.16 17.12
N ALA A 126 -25.87 2.82 18.15
CA ALA A 126 -26.28 2.18 19.39
C ALA A 126 -27.68 1.56 19.29
N SER A 127 -28.62 2.25 18.65
CA SER A 127 -29.95 1.73 18.38
C SER A 127 -30.64 2.44 17.21
N VAL A 128 -31.66 1.78 16.67
CA VAL A 128 -32.54 2.35 15.63
C VAL A 128 -33.98 2.17 16.09
N SER A 129 -34.77 3.24 16.03
CA SER A 129 -36.16 3.25 16.49
C SER A 129 -37.02 4.14 15.59
N ILE A 130 -38.34 3.99 15.71
CA ILE A 130 -39.31 4.88 15.06
C ILE A 130 -40.03 5.63 16.17
N ASN A 131 -40.06 6.96 16.09
CA ASN A 131 -40.76 7.77 17.08
C ASN A 131 -42.26 7.87 16.79
N ALA A 132 -43.02 8.50 17.69
CA ALA A 132 -44.47 8.68 17.53
C ALA A 132 -44.88 9.52 16.32
N SER A 133 -43.95 10.30 15.74
CA SER A 133 -44.14 11.09 14.52
C SER A 133 -43.74 10.33 13.26
N SER A 134 -43.46 9.02 13.34
CA SER A 134 -43.03 8.16 12.22
C SER A 134 -41.66 8.51 11.65
N HIS A 135 -40.81 9.22 12.39
CA HIS A 135 -39.42 9.45 12.00
C HIS A 135 -38.53 8.30 12.43
N LEU A 136 -37.55 7.97 11.57
CA LEU A 136 -36.49 7.02 11.88
C LEU A 136 -35.42 7.71 12.73
N ILE A 137 -35.33 7.34 14.00
CA ILE A 137 -34.36 7.89 14.95
C ILE A 137 -33.24 6.87 15.18
N ILE A 138 -32.01 7.29 14.93
CA ILE A 138 -30.79 6.51 15.17
C ILE A 138 -30.10 7.10 16.40
N MET A 139 -29.97 6.31 17.46
CA MET A 139 -29.12 6.67 18.59
C MET A 139 -27.70 6.20 18.28
N LEU A 140 -26.74 7.09 18.40
CA LEU A 140 -25.34 6.82 18.13
C LEU A 140 -24.62 6.37 19.41
N THR A 141 -23.46 5.72 19.27
CA THR A 141 -22.66 5.23 20.41
C THR A 141 -22.07 6.35 21.26
N ASP A 142 -22.11 7.60 20.79
CA ASP A 142 -21.73 8.80 21.55
C ASP A 142 -22.92 9.48 22.26
N ASN A 143 -24.06 8.78 22.36
CA ASN A 143 -25.31 9.25 22.93
C ASN A 143 -25.97 10.42 22.19
N THR A 144 -25.50 10.79 21.00
CA THR A 144 -26.23 11.72 20.13
C THR A 144 -27.32 10.98 19.36
N THR A 145 -28.31 11.75 18.86
CA THR A 145 -29.43 11.20 18.09
C THR A 145 -29.45 11.82 16.70
N LEU A 146 -29.50 10.98 15.67
CA LEU A 146 -29.72 11.39 14.29
C LEU A 146 -31.17 11.09 13.90
N ASP A 147 -31.88 12.11 13.43
CA ASP A 147 -33.17 11.96 12.77
C ASP A 147 -32.91 11.69 11.27
N ALA A 148 -33.09 10.45 10.84
CA ALA A 148 -32.93 10.02 9.46
C ALA A 148 -34.17 10.33 8.58
N GLY A 149 -35.16 11.03 9.15
CA GLY A 149 -36.31 11.56 8.45
C GLY A 149 -37.57 10.71 8.60
N LEU A 150 -38.63 11.24 7.99
CA LEU A 150 -39.96 10.63 7.99
C LEU A 150 -39.95 9.35 7.15
N LEU A 151 -40.43 8.24 7.74
CA LEU A 151 -40.67 7.02 6.98
C LEU A 151 -41.94 7.17 6.12
N PRO A 152 -41.99 6.56 4.93
CA PRO A 152 -43.20 6.53 4.14
C PRO A 152 -44.32 5.89 4.94
N SER A 153 -45.43 6.62 5.11
CA SER A 153 -46.59 6.06 5.79
C SER A 153 -47.21 4.98 4.90
N ALA A 154 -47.30 3.75 5.41
CA ALA A 154 -48.43 2.92 5.02
C ALA A 154 -49.68 3.75 5.33
N GLY A 155 -50.59 3.92 4.35
CA GLY A 155 -51.74 4.84 4.47
C GLY A 155 -52.34 4.80 5.87
N SER A 156 -52.61 5.98 6.45
CA SER A 156 -52.94 6.09 7.87
C SER A 156 -54.08 5.14 8.23
N LEU A 157 -54.04 4.53 9.42
CA LEU A 157 -55.13 3.69 9.90
C LEU A 157 -56.49 4.41 9.77
N ALA A 158 -56.49 5.73 9.98
CA ALA A 158 -57.66 6.59 9.78
C ALA A 158 -58.16 6.58 8.32
N SER A 159 -57.28 6.64 7.33
CA SER A 159 -57.67 6.56 5.91
C SER A 159 -58.25 5.20 5.54
N LEU A 160 -57.72 4.12 6.12
CA LEU A 160 -58.23 2.76 5.90
C LEU A 160 -59.57 2.55 6.62
N GLN A 161 -59.71 3.05 7.84
CA GLN A 161 -60.97 3.06 8.59
C GLN A 161 -62.05 3.88 7.88
N ALA A 162 -61.69 5.03 7.29
CA ALA A 162 -62.60 5.82 6.48
C ALA A 162 -63.05 5.07 5.22
N ALA A 163 -62.14 4.40 4.52
CA ALA A 163 -62.48 3.57 3.37
C ALA A 163 -63.39 2.38 3.74
N VAL A 164 -63.13 1.73 4.88
CA VAL A 164 -63.97 0.65 5.40
C VAL A 164 -65.37 1.16 5.78
N ALA A 165 -65.45 2.33 6.43
CA ALA A 165 -66.74 2.93 6.79
C ALA A 165 -67.57 3.31 5.55
N ASP A 166 -66.93 3.85 4.51
CA ASP A 166 -67.59 4.11 3.22
C ASP A 166 -68.11 2.82 2.57
N LEU A 167 -67.28 1.77 2.54
CA LEU A 167 -67.67 0.44 2.06
C LEU A 167 -68.86 -0.13 2.84
N GLN A 168 -68.86 -0.01 4.17
CA GLN A 168 -69.97 -0.46 5.03
C GLN A 168 -71.26 0.30 4.72
N ALA A 169 -71.19 1.62 4.50
CA ALA A 169 -72.36 2.42 4.13
C ALA A 169 -72.92 2.00 2.77
N ARG A 170 -72.04 1.75 1.78
CA ARG A 170 -72.44 1.28 0.45
C ARG A 170 -73.10 -0.10 0.50
N VAL A 171 -72.60 -1.01 1.34
CA VAL A 171 -73.21 -2.34 1.57
C VAL A 171 -74.59 -2.19 2.22
N ALA A 172 -74.74 -1.37 3.25
CA ALA A 172 -76.02 -1.16 3.92
C ALA A 172 -77.12 -0.62 2.97
N VAL A 173 -76.77 0.29 2.05
CA VAL A 173 -77.70 0.78 1.03
C VAL A 173 -78.12 -0.34 0.06
N LEU A 174 -77.18 -1.20 -0.35
CA LEU A 174 -77.48 -2.35 -1.21
C LEU A 174 -78.40 -3.36 -0.50
N GLU A 175 -78.15 -3.66 0.78
CA GLU A 175 -78.99 -4.56 1.57
C GLU A 175 -80.40 -3.98 1.79
N ALA A 176 -80.52 -2.69 2.08
CA ALA A 176 -81.82 -2.03 2.22
C ALA A 176 -82.61 -2.00 0.90
N GLY A 177 -81.94 -1.74 -0.23
CA GLY A 177 -82.53 -1.79 -1.57
C GLY A 177 -82.96 -3.19 -2.01
N SER A 178 -82.35 -4.24 -1.46
CA SER A 178 -82.73 -5.65 -1.71
C SER A 178 -83.91 -6.13 -0.86
N SER A 179 -84.41 -5.31 0.08
CA SER A 179 -85.46 -5.69 1.02
C SER A 179 -86.89 -5.42 0.54
N ALA A 180 -87.11 -5.27 -0.78
CA ALA A 180 -88.46 -5.17 -1.34
C ALA A 180 -89.25 -6.42 -0.95
N SER A 181 -89.98 -6.33 0.16
CA SER A 181 -90.74 -7.41 0.77
C SER A 181 -91.66 -8.00 -0.28
N ILE A 182 -91.49 -9.30 -0.53
CA ILE A 182 -92.35 -10.04 -1.47
C ILE A 182 -93.79 -9.89 -0.96
N PRO A 183 -94.71 -9.34 -1.77
CA PRO A 183 -96.13 -9.26 -1.43
C PRO A 183 -96.67 -10.66 -1.18
N GLU A 184 -97.51 -10.84 -0.14
CA GLU A 184 -98.08 -12.15 0.20
C GLU A 184 -98.90 -12.78 -0.93
N ASN A 185 -99.40 -11.97 -1.87
CA ASN A 185 -100.14 -12.41 -3.05
C ASN A 185 -99.30 -12.42 -4.33
N ALA A 186 -97.97 -12.34 -4.23
CA ALA A 186 -97.11 -12.45 -5.40
C ALA A 186 -97.24 -13.84 -6.01
N LEU A 187 -97.45 -13.87 -7.33
CA LEU A 187 -97.54 -15.11 -8.09
C LEU A 187 -96.19 -15.80 -8.10
N VAL A 188 -96.18 -17.12 -7.97
CA VAL A 188 -95.00 -17.96 -8.08
C VAL A 188 -95.14 -18.90 -9.27
N ASP A 189 -94.03 -19.27 -9.90
CA ASP A 189 -94.02 -20.34 -10.88
C ASP A 189 -94.09 -21.74 -10.21
N ALA A 190 -94.12 -22.79 -11.03
CA ALA A 190 -94.16 -24.17 -10.56
C ALA A 190 -92.92 -24.59 -9.74
N SER A 191 -91.84 -23.80 -9.76
CA SER A 191 -90.63 -24.03 -8.95
C SER A 191 -90.63 -23.26 -7.62
N GLY A 192 -91.63 -22.39 -7.40
CA GLY A 192 -91.74 -21.54 -6.21
C GLY A 192 -91.01 -20.20 -6.32
N THR A 193 -90.53 -19.82 -7.51
CA THR A 193 -89.88 -18.52 -7.74
C THR A 193 -90.93 -17.45 -7.96
N VAL A 194 -90.79 -16.29 -7.32
CA VAL A 194 -91.73 -15.18 -7.47
C VAL A 194 -91.62 -14.58 -8.88
N LEU A 195 -92.76 -14.45 -9.53
CA LEU A 195 -92.87 -13.89 -10.87
C LEU A 195 -92.86 -12.36 -10.80
N VAL A 196 -92.02 -11.74 -11.63
CA VAL A 196 -91.93 -10.29 -11.79
C VAL A 196 -92.15 -9.88 -13.25
N ASP A 197 -92.60 -8.66 -13.48
CA ASP A 197 -92.69 -8.07 -14.82
C ASP A 197 -91.30 -7.69 -15.38
N ALA A 198 -91.26 -7.22 -16.62
CA ALA A 198 -90.02 -6.79 -17.28
C ALA A 198 -89.35 -5.55 -16.64
N SER A 199 -90.04 -4.86 -15.72
CA SER A 199 -89.53 -3.76 -14.92
C SER A 199 -89.15 -4.19 -13.49
N GLY A 200 -89.28 -5.49 -13.16
CA GLY A 200 -88.92 -6.05 -11.86
C GLY A 200 -90.01 -5.94 -10.79
N ASN A 201 -91.24 -5.55 -11.13
CA ASN A 201 -92.34 -5.49 -10.17
C ASN A 201 -92.99 -6.86 -9.98
N TYR A 202 -93.37 -7.19 -8.74
CA TYR A 202 -94.08 -8.43 -8.44
C TYR A 202 -95.41 -8.54 -9.17
N LEU A 203 -95.64 -9.65 -9.87
CA LEU A 203 -96.94 -9.99 -10.44
C LEU A 203 -97.86 -10.49 -9.32
N LEU A 204 -99.04 -9.91 -9.17
CA LEU A 204 -99.95 -10.20 -8.05
C LEU A 204 -101.15 -11.04 -8.48
N GLY A 205 -101.56 -11.98 -7.63
CA GLY A 205 -102.82 -12.70 -7.76
C GLY A 205 -104.02 -11.86 -7.29
N VAL A 206 -105.15 -12.01 -7.98
CA VAL A 206 -106.42 -11.40 -7.56
C VAL A 206 -107.03 -12.28 -6.47
N ALA A 207 -107.22 -11.73 -5.26
CA ALA A 207 -107.97 -12.43 -4.21
C ALA A 207 -109.43 -12.59 -4.67
N ALA A 208 -109.92 -13.82 -4.67
CA ALA A 208 -111.31 -14.16 -4.96
C ALA A 208 -112.23 -13.77 -3.80
#